data_AF-V2Y233-F1
#
_entry.id   AF-V2Y233-F1
#
_cell.length_a   1.000
_cell.length_b   1.000
_cell.length_c   1.000
_cell.angle_alpha   90.00
_cell.angle_beta   90.00
_cell.angle_gamma   90.00
#
_symmetry.space_group_name_H-M   'P 1'
#
loop_
_entity.id
_entity.type
_entity.pdbx_description
1 polymer ?
#
loop_
_entity_poly.entity_id
_entity_poly.type
_entity_poly.pdbx_seq_one_letter_code
_entity_poly.pdbx_strand_id
1 'polypeptide(L)'
;MFKVLNEIRKNCWEYRKIIRIICGILVFAGISVKTAYSEQRTEDIANNLVETREVLPENEGKLIFISGTPTIENDGVIIDKEANLQVKNAIDYDRRVLQHVYVEKSKEVVIDKGEDKVSTHDDKKKTVYYVEHEYIPAAADREDEISNGGHVYKNPPKVNLNGYFKMNNLCFGEFKLKDDVDVLKYAETKLRGFTEEEINKNCQDYITSLGADFKVLPRENNEYAYISNGDKLGNIHVAFYYTTLESIKPVTVIGKQEGNSIIFDNSFDLAKQEHVYEGILSKDDYIKKLSKGDASARKGGTIALVIGVIGILSTLGGKGFKGK
;
A
#
# COMPACT_ATOMS: atom_id res chain seq x y z
N MET A 1 -29.03 10.33 -40.67
CA MET A 1 -28.06 11.37 -40.26
C MET A 1 -28.76 12.63 -39.70
N PHE A 2 -29.67 13.28 -40.43
CA PHE A 2 -30.40 14.48 -39.96
C PHE A 2 -31.30 14.27 -38.72
N LYS A 3 -32.01 13.13 -38.62
CA LYS A 3 -32.86 12.82 -37.45
C LYS A 3 -32.04 12.68 -36.16
N VAL A 4 -30.92 11.95 -36.22
CA VAL A 4 -30.00 11.73 -35.10
C VAL A 4 -29.39 13.04 -34.60
N LEU A 5 -28.99 13.93 -35.51
CA LEU A 5 -28.45 15.25 -35.16
C LEU A 5 -29.48 16.15 -34.44
N ASN A 6 -30.75 16.09 -34.86
CA ASN A 6 -31.82 16.85 -34.20
C ASN A 6 -32.16 16.32 -32.81
N GLU A 7 -32.10 15.00 -32.63
CA GLU A 7 -32.35 14.33 -31.35
C GLU A 7 -31.24 14.61 -30.33
N ILE A 8 -29.97 14.56 -30.76
CA ILE A 8 -28.81 14.98 -29.97
C ILE A 8 -28.94 16.44 -29.55
N ARG A 9 -29.33 17.33 -30.49
CA ARG A 9 -29.48 18.77 -30.20
C ARG A 9 -30.59 19.06 -29.17
N LYS A 10 -31.70 18.33 -29.24
CA LYS A 10 -32.80 18.44 -28.27
C LYS A 10 -32.34 18.01 -26.87
N ASN A 11 -31.69 16.86 -26.76
CA ASN A 11 -31.15 16.35 -25.50
C ASN A 11 -30.07 17.29 -24.92
N CYS A 12 -29.19 17.85 -25.75
CA CYS A 12 -28.18 18.81 -25.32
C CYS A 12 -28.79 20.10 -24.72
N TRP A 13 -29.95 20.50 -25.22
CA TRP A 13 -30.63 21.71 -24.72
C TRP A 13 -31.45 21.45 -23.45
N GLU A 14 -32.09 20.28 -23.36
CA GLU A 14 -32.88 19.83 -22.21
C GLU A 14 -31.99 19.63 -20.97
N TYR A 15 -30.84 18.97 -21.14
CA TYR A 15 -29.86 18.73 -20.08
C TYR A 15 -28.72 19.75 -20.04
N ARG A 16 -28.90 20.93 -20.64
CA ARG A 16 -27.84 21.95 -20.83
C ARG A 16 -27.07 22.32 -19.56
N LYS A 17 -27.74 22.36 -18.41
CA LYS A 17 -27.09 22.69 -17.13
C LYS A 17 -26.11 21.59 -16.72
N ILE A 18 -26.54 20.33 -16.78
CA ILE A 18 -25.73 19.15 -16.45
C ILE A 18 -24.56 19.02 -17.43
N ILE A 19 -24.83 19.19 -18.73
CA ILE A 19 -23.79 19.13 -19.77
C ILE A 19 -22.74 20.21 -19.57
N ARG A 20 -23.13 21.45 -19.26
CA ARG A 20 -22.16 22.52 -18.95
C ARG A 20 -21.31 22.22 -17.72
N ILE A 21 -21.88 21.59 -16.69
CA ILE A 21 -21.12 21.20 -15.49
C ILE A 21 -20.08 20.14 -15.85
N ILE A 22 -20.49 19.06 -16.53
CA ILE A 22 -19.59 17.99 -16.96
C ILE A 22 -18.49 18.55 -17.88
N CYS A 23 -18.86 19.37 -18.86
CA CYS A 23 -17.90 19.98 -19.77
C CYS A 23 -16.98 20.98 -19.07
N GLY A 24 -17.47 21.72 -18.06
CA GLY A 24 -16.64 22.58 -17.23
C GLY A 24 -15.59 21.80 -16.44
N ILE A 25 -15.98 20.64 -15.88
CA ILE A 25 -15.04 19.70 -15.24
C ILE A 25 -13.99 19.21 -16.24
N LEU A 26 -14.40 18.86 -17.48
CA LEU A 26 -13.47 18.41 -18.52
C LEU A 26 -12.49 19.51 -18.96
N VAL A 27 -12.94 20.77 -19.07
CA VAL A 27 -12.05 21.91 -19.35
C VAL A 27 -11.05 22.09 -18.22
N PHE A 28 -11.52 22.09 -16.97
CA PHE A 28 -10.65 22.24 -15.80
C PHE A 28 -9.63 21.11 -15.72
N ALA A 29 -10.07 19.85 -15.83
CA ALA A 29 -9.19 18.68 -15.86
C ALA A 29 -8.17 18.76 -17.00
N GLY A 30 -8.59 19.18 -18.20
CA GLY A 30 -7.71 19.33 -19.35
C GLY A 30 -6.62 20.39 -19.15
N ILE A 31 -6.95 21.52 -18.53
CA ILE A 31 -5.97 22.56 -18.16
C ILE A 31 -5.01 22.02 -17.09
N SER A 32 -5.54 21.44 -16.01
CA SER A 32 -4.73 20.92 -14.90
C SER A 32 -3.73 19.86 -15.36
N VAL A 33 -4.14 18.92 -16.22
CA VAL A 33 -3.23 17.90 -16.79
C VAL A 33 -2.15 18.53 -17.65
N LYS A 34 -2.48 19.54 -18.46
CA LYS A 34 -1.48 20.20 -19.32
C LYS A 34 -0.45 20.99 -18.51
N THR A 35 -0.87 21.61 -17.41
CA THR A 35 0.03 22.32 -16.50
C THR A 35 0.90 21.35 -15.72
N ALA A 36 0.31 20.28 -15.17
CA ALA A 36 1.03 19.29 -14.37
C ALA A 36 2.10 18.52 -15.16
N TYR A 37 1.85 18.22 -16.44
CA TYR A 37 2.77 17.45 -17.30
C TYR A 37 3.44 18.31 -18.39
N SER A 38 3.85 19.52 -18.03
CA SER A 38 4.43 20.49 -18.97
C SER A 38 5.80 20.04 -19.50
N GLU A 39 6.22 20.61 -20.64
CA GLU A 39 7.60 20.41 -21.14
C GLU A 39 8.65 20.91 -20.14
N GLN A 40 8.36 22.06 -19.53
CA GLN A 40 9.20 22.68 -18.51
C GLN A 40 9.43 21.75 -17.32
N ARG A 41 8.41 21.01 -16.86
CA ARG A 41 8.57 20.00 -15.80
C ARG A 41 9.65 18.97 -16.14
N THR A 42 9.59 18.40 -17.34
CA THR A 42 10.59 17.40 -17.76
C THR A 42 12.00 18.01 -17.80
N GLU A 43 12.13 19.25 -18.29
CA GLU A 43 13.42 19.97 -18.31
C GLU A 43 13.95 20.24 -16.91
N ASP A 44 13.09 20.71 -15.99
CA ASP A 44 13.44 20.98 -14.60
C ASP A 44 13.91 19.70 -13.89
N ILE A 45 13.23 18.57 -14.11
CA ILE A 45 13.66 17.27 -13.61
C ILE A 45 15.02 16.88 -14.20
N ALA A 46 15.20 16.98 -15.53
CA ALA A 46 16.45 16.61 -16.20
C ALA A 46 17.67 17.41 -15.70
N ASN A 47 17.46 18.70 -15.43
CA ASN A 47 18.49 19.63 -14.94
C ASN A 47 18.89 19.36 -13.48
N ASN A 48 17.96 18.91 -12.65
CA ASN A 48 18.19 18.64 -11.24
C ASN A 48 18.60 17.18 -10.93
N LEU A 49 18.43 16.28 -11.91
CA LEU A 49 18.71 14.86 -11.77
C LEU A 49 20.21 14.57 -11.81
N VAL A 50 20.73 13.93 -10.76
CA VAL A 50 22.13 13.51 -10.63
C VAL A 50 22.22 12.00 -10.67
N GLU A 51 22.93 11.45 -11.66
CA GLU A 51 23.29 10.03 -11.68
C GLU A 51 24.54 9.81 -10.84
N THR A 52 24.44 8.96 -9.80
CA THR A 52 25.57 8.61 -8.94
C THR A 52 25.45 7.17 -8.45
N ARG A 53 26.55 6.61 -7.95
CA ARG A 53 26.59 5.31 -7.25
C ARG A 53 27.07 5.44 -5.80
N GLU A 54 27.43 6.66 -5.39
CA GLU A 54 28.03 6.97 -4.10
C GLU A 54 27.23 8.08 -3.41
N VAL A 55 27.22 8.03 -2.06
CA VAL A 55 26.59 9.05 -1.24
C VAL A 55 27.56 10.24 -1.12
N LEU A 56 27.20 11.36 -1.72
CA LEU A 56 28.05 12.55 -1.75
C LEU A 56 27.37 13.72 -1.04
N PRO A 57 28.03 14.42 -0.10
CA PRO A 57 27.43 15.55 0.63
C PRO A 57 26.91 16.67 -0.29
N GLU A 58 27.56 16.92 -1.43
CA GLU A 58 27.12 17.91 -2.42
C GLU A 58 25.81 17.54 -3.13
N ASN A 59 25.35 16.30 -2.98
CA ASN A 59 24.11 15.79 -3.54
C ASN A 59 22.94 15.85 -2.55
N GLU A 60 23.17 16.31 -1.32
CA GLU A 60 22.12 16.44 -0.31
C GLU A 60 20.94 17.27 -0.81
N GLY A 61 19.74 16.72 -0.67
CA GLY A 61 18.51 17.35 -1.12
C GLY A 61 18.32 17.38 -2.64
N LYS A 62 19.24 16.84 -3.44
CA LYS A 62 19.08 16.72 -4.90
C LYS A 62 18.34 15.45 -5.29
N LEU A 63 17.82 15.46 -6.52
CA LEU A 63 17.18 14.31 -7.12
C LEU A 63 18.24 13.34 -7.66
N ILE A 64 18.31 12.15 -7.09
CA ILE A 64 19.29 11.13 -7.43
C ILE A 64 18.66 10.08 -8.34
N PHE A 65 19.45 9.66 -9.31
CA PHE A 65 19.19 8.54 -10.21
C PHE A 65 20.17 7.40 -9.91
N ILE A 66 19.66 6.25 -9.50
CA ILE A 66 20.44 5.03 -9.26
C ILE A 66 19.82 3.85 -10.01
N SER A 67 20.64 2.95 -10.51
CA SER A 67 20.18 1.76 -11.22
C SER A 67 21.05 0.55 -10.91
N GLY A 68 20.44 -0.63 -10.89
CA GLY A 68 21.13 -1.89 -10.57
C GLY A 68 20.23 -2.88 -9.84
N THR A 69 20.84 -3.90 -9.25
CA THR A 69 20.15 -4.88 -8.41
C THR A 69 20.33 -4.48 -6.94
N PRO A 70 19.27 -4.10 -6.22
CA PRO A 70 19.39 -3.76 -4.81
C PRO A 70 19.74 -4.98 -3.96
N THR A 71 20.44 -4.75 -2.86
CA THR A 71 20.76 -5.74 -1.83
C THR A 71 19.99 -5.46 -0.55
N ILE A 72 20.00 -6.36 0.42
CA ILE A 72 19.40 -6.10 1.74
C ILE A 72 20.47 -5.53 2.67
N GLU A 73 20.13 -4.51 3.45
CA GLU A 73 20.97 -3.94 4.50
C GLU A 73 21.56 -5.03 5.40
N ASN A 74 22.87 -4.93 5.69
CA ASN A 74 23.61 -5.88 6.51
C ASN A 74 23.44 -7.35 6.07
N ASP A 75 23.40 -7.61 4.77
CA ASP A 75 23.16 -8.93 4.17
C ASP A 75 21.84 -9.59 4.67
N GLY A 76 20.87 -8.75 5.05
CA GLY A 76 19.59 -9.19 5.59
C GLY A 76 19.68 -9.85 6.97
N VAL A 77 20.73 -9.55 7.76
CA VAL A 77 20.88 -10.12 9.11
C VAL A 77 20.00 -9.35 10.10
N ILE A 78 19.11 -10.06 10.78
CA ILE A 78 18.31 -9.53 11.90
C ILE A 78 18.55 -10.39 13.14
N ILE A 79 18.74 -9.73 14.28
CA ILE A 79 18.97 -10.38 15.57
C ILE A 79 17.86 -9.96 16.54
N ASP A 80 17.08 -10.93 17.01
CA ASP A 80 16.20 -10.81 18.18
C ASP A 80 16.99 -11.30 19.39
N LYS A 81 17.57 -10.36 20.14
CA LYS A 81 18.42 -10.67 21.29
C LYS A 81 17.65 -11.31 22.43
N GLU A 82 16.37 -10.96 22.59
CA GLU A 82 15.56 -11.43 23.71
C GLU A 82 15.06 -12.85 23.47
N ALA A 83 14.67 -13.19 22.23
CA ALA A 83 14.35 -14.58 21.85
C ALA A 83 15.61 -15.41 21.51
N ASN A 84 16.79 -14.77 21.45
CA ASN A 84 18.05 -15.37 21.01
C ASN A 84 17.94 -16.02 19.61
N LEU A 85 17.23 -15.34 18.69
CA LEU A 85 17.05 -15.77 17.31
C LEU A 85 17.83 -14.85 16.36
N GLN A 86 18.43 -15.46 15.34
CA GLN A 86 19.09 -14.74 14.27
C GLN A 86 18.61 -15.29 12.94
N VAL A 87 18.18 -14.39 12.06
CA VAL A 87 17.86 -14.70 10.66
C VAL A 87 18.84 -13.99 9.75
N LYS A 88 19.05 -14.58 8.58
CA LYS A 88 19.89 -14.02 7.51
C LYS A 88 19.06 -13.89 6.25
N ASN A 89 19.46 -12.97 5.37
CA ASN A 89 18.75 -12.72 4.12
C ASN A 89 17.24 -12.41 4.31
N ALA A 90 16.91 -11.75 5.43
CA ALA A 90 15.54 -11.38 5.80
C ALA A 90 15.31 -9.89 5.54
N ILE A 91 14.19 -9.60 4.88
CA ILE A 91 13.66 -8.25 4.67
C ILE A 91 13.02 -7.75 5.97
N ASP A 92 12.26 -8.63 6.62
CA ASP A 92 11.61 -8.35 7.89
C ASP A 92 11.66 -9.55 8.83
N TYR A 93 11.48 -9.24 10.11
CA TYR A 93 11.29 -10.18 11.20
C TYR A 93 10.23 -9.61 12.14
N ASP A 94 9.33 -10.48 12.61
CA ASP A 94 8.25 -10.14 13.52
C ASP A 94 8.04 -11.25 14.55
N ARG A 95 8.35 -10.92 15.81
CA ARG A 95 7.93 -11.68 17.00
C ARG A 95 6.64 -11.08 17.52
N ARG A 96 5.52 -11.74 17.24
CA ARG A 96 4.19 -11.34 17.65
C ARG A 96 3.79 -12.03 18.95
N VAL A 97 3.42 -11.24 19.95
CA VAL A 97 2.80 -11.75 21.17
C VAL A 97 1.29 -11.54 21.07
N LEU A 98 0.55 -12.64 20.98
CA LEU A 98 -0.90 -12.67 20.83
C LEU A 98 -1.55 -13.22 22.09
N GLN A 99 -2.76 -12.78 22.39
CA GLN A 99 -3.58 -13.28 23.49
C GLN A 99 -4.94 -13.73 22.98
N HIS A 100 -5.42 -14.87 23.48
CA HIS A 100 -6.74 -15.40 23.19
C HIS A 100 -7.81 -14.61 23.96
N VAL A 101 -8.70 -13.93 23.27
CA VAL A 101 -9.71 -13.04 23.87
C VAL A 101 -11.06 -13.17 23.18
N TYR A 102 -12.11 -12.63 23.79
CA TYR A 102 -13.40 -12.38 23.14
C TYR A 102 -13.32 -11.12 22.27
N VAL A 103 -13.89 -11.22 21.07
CA VAL A 103 -14.02 -10.11 20.12
C VAL A 103 -15.47 -10.04 19.64
N GLU A 104 -16.06 -8.85 19.64
CA GLU A 104 -17.34 -8.63 18.99
C GLU A 104 -17.15 -8.51 17.48
N LYS A 105 -17.95 -9.26 16.73
CA LYS A 105 -18.00 -9.21 15.28
C LYS A 105 -19.41 -8.87 14.82
N SER A 106 -19.49 -8.40 13.60
CA SER A 106 -20.77 -8.12 12.94
C SER A 106 -20.80 -8.78 11.57
N LYS A 107 -21.94 -9.34 11.20
CA LYS A 107 -22.20 -9.79 9.82
C LYS A 107 -23.53 -9.25 9.33
N GLU A 108 -23.58 -8.89 8.05
CA GLU A 108 -24.84 -8.58 7.39
C GLU A 108 -25.55 -9.88 7.00
N VAL A 109 -26.81 -10.02 7.42
CA VAL A 109 -27.68 -11.12 7.01
C VAL A 109 -28.85 -10.58 6.21
N VAL A 110 -29.15 -11.24 5.09
CA VAL A 110 -30.36 -10.94 4.30
C VAL A 110 -31.55 -11.52 5.06
N ILE A 111 -32.48 -10.66 5.46
CA ILE A 111 -33.71 -11.02 6.18
C ILE A 111 -34.92 -11.12 5.25
N ASP A 112 -34.85 -10.51 4.06
CA ASP A 112 -35.88 -10.53 3.03
C ASP A 112 -35.20 -10.34 1.67
N LYS A 113 -35.48 -11.23 0.71
CA LYS A 113 -34.85 -11.21 -0.63
C LYS A 113 -35.51 -10.25 -1.63
N GLY A 114 -36.46 -9.44 -1.15
CA GLY A 114 -37.20 -8.54 -2.02
C GLY A 114 -38.08 -9.28 -3.04
N GLU A 115 -38.53 -8.54 -4.05
CA GLU A 115 -39.34 -9.07 -5.15
C GLU A 115 -38.47 -9.75 -6.21
N ASP A 116 -37.27 -9.21 -6.48
CA ASP A 116 -36.33 -9.76 -7.45
C ASP A 116 -35.42 -10.82 -6.82
N LYS A 117 -35.88 -12.07 -6.86
CA LYS A 117 -35.14 -13.22 -6.30
C LYS A 117 -33.81 -13.55 -7.00
N VAL A 118 -33.50 -12.89 -8.11
CA VAL A 118 -32.27 -13.08 -8.90
C VAL A 118 -31.25 -11.99 -8.62
N SER A 119 -31.71 -10.81 -8.21
CA SER A 119 -30.88 -9.67 -7.81
C SER A 119 -30.71 -9.61 -6.28
N THR A 120 -29.71 -8.84 -5.83
CA THR A 120 -29.51 -8.53 -4.39
C THR A 120 -29.80 -7.06 -4.09
N HIS A 121 -30.35 -6.34 -5.07
CA HIS A 121 -30.52 -4.89 -5.03
C HIS A 121 -31.63 -4.46 -4.05
N ASP A 122 -32.67 -5.27 -3.92
CA ASP A 122 -33.82 -5.08 -3.05
C ASP A 122 -33.81 -5.99 -1.81
N ASP A 123 -32.70 -6.71 -1.59
CA ASP A 123 -32.46 -7.46 -0.35
C ASP A 123 -32.53 -6.51 0.85
N LYS A 124 -33.42 -6.79 1.81
CA LYS A 124 -33.35 -6.16 3.12
C LYS A 124 -32.33 -6.90 3.96
N LYS A 125 -31.32 -6.16 4.41
CA LYS A 125 -30.24 -6.67 5.25
C LYS A 125 -30.37 -6.16 6.67
N LYS A 126 -29.89 -6.94 7.62
CA LYS A 126 -29.72 -6.54 9.01
C LYS A 126 -28.31 -6.90 9.46
N THR A 127 -27.65 -5.99 10.16
CA THR A 127 -26.40 -6.29 10.85
C THR A 127 -26.71 -7.06 12.13
N VAL A 128 -26.09 -8.23 12.27
CA VAL A 128 -26.16 -9.06 13.48
C VAL A 128 -24.79 -9.07 14.11
N TYR A 129 -24.73 -8.70 15.39
CA TYR A 129 -23.53 -8.73 16.21
C TYR A 129 -23.45 -10.06 16.94
N TYR A 130 -22.25 -10.63 17.04
CA TYR A 130 -21.99 -11.87 17.76
C TYR A 130 -20.59 -11.84 18.38
N VAL A 131 -20.36 -12.68 19.38
CA VAL A 131 -19.06 -12.77 20.06
C VAL A 131 -18.37 -14.07 19.65
N GLU A 132 -17.09 -13.97 19.31
CA GLU A 132 -16.23 -15.11 19.05
C GLU A 132 -14.91 -14.98 19.81
N HIS A 133 -14.07 -16.01 19.74
CA HIS A 133 -12.75 -16.00 20.32
C HIS A 133 -11.69 -15.82 19.23
N GLU A 134 -10.72 -14.93 19.45
CA GLU A 134 -9.61 -14.69 18.52
C GLU A 134 -8.29 -14.47 19.26
N TYR A 135 -7.18 -14.71 18.56
CA TYR A 135 -5.85 -14.29 19.00
C TYR A 135 -5.56 -12.89 18.46
N ILE A 136 -5.44 -11.91 19.35
CA ILE A 136 -5.10 -10.52 19.00
C ILE A 136 -3.80 -10.11 19.69
N PRO A 137 -3.09 -9.03 19.27
CA PRO A 137 -1.90 -8.58 20.00
C PRO A 137 -2.17 -8.41 21.49
N ALA A 138 -1.30 -8.97 22.34
CA ALA A 138 -1.59 -9.11 23.78
C ALA A 138 -1.82 -7.77 24.49
N ALA A 139 -1.14 -6.72 24.03
CA ALA A 139 -1.27 -5.35 24.52
C ALA A 139 -2.34 -4.51 23.77
N ALA A 140 -3.07 -5.09 22.81
CA ALA A 140 -4.09 -4.37 22.05
C ALA A 140 -5.22 -3.85 22.95
N ASP A 141 -5.75 -2.69 22.58
CA ASP A 141 -6.96 -2.15 23.20
C ASP A 141 -8.17 -3.03 22.91
N ARG A 142 -8.96 -3.27 23.96
CA ARG A 142 -10.17 -4.09 23.94
C ARG A 142 -11.03 -3.75 25.14
N GLU A 143 -12.32 -4.04 25.02
CA GLU A 143 -13.26 -3.94 26.13
C GLU A 143 -13.01 -5.04 27.16
N ASP A 144 -13.08 -4.68 28.43
CA ASP A 144 -12.96 -5.64 29.54
C ASP A 144 -14.17 -6.60 29.57
N GLU A 145 -15.34 -6.13 29.14
CA GLU A 145 -16.58 -6.91 29.08
C GLU A 145 -17.37 -6.58 27.82
N ILE A 146 -17.85 -7.61 27.12
CA ILE A 146 -18.70 -7.49 25.93
C ILE A 146 -20.09 -8.04 26.28
N SER A 147 -21.15 -7.27 26.01
CA SER A 147 -22.53 -7.69 26.26
C SER A 147 -23.25 -8.01 24.95
N ASN A 148 -23.58 -9.28 24.72
CA ASN A 148 -24.28 -9.71 23.51
C ASN A 148 -25.37 -10.75 23.82
N GLY A 149 -26.59 -10.54 23.32
CA GLY A 149 -27.67 -11.51 23.46
C GLY A 149 -28.10 -11.82 24.91
N GLY A 150 -27.87 -10.90 25.85
CA GLY A 150 -28.13 -11.11 27.29
C GLY A 150 -27.02 -11.87 28.03
N HIS A 151 -25.95 -12.25 27.34
CA HIS A 151 -24.73 -12.81 27.93
C HIS A 151 -23.66 -11.73 28.10
N VAL A 152 -22.87 -11.84 29.17
CA VAL A 152 -21.70 -10.99 29.43
C VAL A 152 -20.45 -11.83 29.29
N TYR A 153 -19.59 -11.44 28.35
CA TYR A 153 -18.32 -12.10 28.06
C TYR A 153 -17.20 -11.26 28.66
N LYS A 154 -16.46 -11.83 29.62
CA LYS A 154 -15.38 -11.11 30.30
C LYS A 154 -14.04 -11.44 29.64
N ASN A 155 -13.33 -10.41 29.20
CA ASN A 155 -12.01 -10.56 28.64
C ASN A 155 -10.96 -10.76 29.73
N PRO A 156 -9.88 -11.51 29.43
CA PRO A 156 -8.74 -11.63 30.31
C PRO A 156 -7.99 -10.28 30.38
N PRO A 157 -7.32 -9.97 31.51
CA PRO A 157 -6.49 -8.78 31.62
C PRO A 157 -5.44 -8.71 30.49
N LYS A 158 -5.13 -7.48 30.05
CA LYS A 158 -4.05 -7.23 29.08
C LYS A 158 -2.72 -7.69 29.65
N VAL A 159 -1.90 -8.30 28.78
CA VAL A 159 -0.56 -8.73 29.14
C VAL A 159 0.45 -7.83 28.46
N ASN A 160 1.33 -7.21 29.25
CA ASN A 160 2.38 -6.33 28.74
C ASN A 160 3.64 -7.13 28.41
N LEU A 161 3.58 -7.92 27.34
CA LEU A 161 4.72 -8.60 26.75
C LEU A 161 5.10 -7.91 25.44
N ASN A 162 6.37 -7.59 25.28
CA ASN A 162 6.85 -6.86 24.13
C ASN A 162 7.03 -7.80 22.93
N GLY A 163 6.37 -7.46 21.83
CA GLY A 163 6.78 -7.97 20.51
C GLY A 163 8.14 -7.39 20.10
N TYR A 164 8.70 -7.94 19.03
CA TYR A 164 9.89 -7.39 18.39
C TYR A 164 9.70 -7.38 16.89
N PHE A 165 9.84 -6.19 16.29
CA PHE A 165 9.72 -6.01 14.85
C PHE A 165 10.95 -5.29 14.32
N LYS A 166 11.51 -5.82 13.24
CA LYS A 166 12.64 -5.20 12.56
C LYS A 166 12.51 -5.42 11.06
N MET A 167 12.75 -4.36 10.30
CA MET A 167 12.94 -4.43 8.86
C MET A 167 14.36 -3.99 8.52
N ASN A 168 14.91 -4.61 7.49
CA ASN A 168 16.10 -4.14 6.79
C ASN A 168 15.65 -3.35 5.57
N ASN A 169 16.39 -2.28 5.27
CA ASN A 169 16.16 -1.51 4.05
C ASN A 169 16.75 -2.25 2.84
N LEU A 170 16.20 -2.03 1.66
CA LEU A 170 16.93 -2.31 0.42
C LEU A 170 18.00 -1.25 0.18
N CYS A 171 19.12 -1.69 -0.41
CA CYS A 171 20.31 -0.87 -0.58
C CYS A 171 20.83 -0.89 -2.02
N PHE A 172 21.31 0.27 -2.47
CA PHE A 172 22.14 0.41 -3.67
C PHE A 172 23.53 0.88 -3.24
N GLY A 173 24.42 -0.09 -3.02
CA GLY A 173 25.70 0.22 -2.37
C GLY A 173 25.46 0.84 -1.00
N GLU A 174 25.83 2.12 -0.83
CA GLU A 174 25.67 2.86 0.42
C GLU A 174 24.29 3.50 0.61
N PHE A 175 23.52 3.65 -0.47
CA PHE A 175 22.18 4.24 -0.41
C PHE A 175 21.18 3.26 0.19
N LYS A 176 20.40 3.70 1.18
CA LYS A 176 19.27 2.99 1.77
C LYS A 176 17.95 3.53 1.21
N LEU A 177 17.05 2.64 0.85
CA LEU A 177 15.70 2.99 0.41
C LEU A 177 14.78 3.00 1.65
N LYS A 178 14.14 4.14 1.95
CA LYS A 178 13.25 4.25 3.13
C LYS A 178 11.84 3.73 2.92
N ASP A 179 11.36 3.70 1.67
CA ASP A 179 10.05 3.15 1.29
C ASP A 179 10.26 2.04 0.26
N ASP A 180 10.54 0.84 0.75
CA ASP A 180 10.82 -0.32 -0.11
C ASP A 180 9.59 -0.83 -0.86
N VAL A 181 8.38 -0.37 -0.53
CA VAL A 181 7.12 -0.97 -1.02
C VAL A 181 7.04 -0.97 -2.54
N ASP A 182 7.48 0.11 -3.19
CA ASP A 182 7.44 0.20 -4.65
C ASP A 182 8.52 -0.64 -5.33
N VAL A 183 9.66 -0.87 -4.66
CA VAL A 183 10.77 -1.70 -5.16
C VAL A 183 10.49 -3.19 -4.94
N LEU A 184 9.87 -3.56 -3.81
CA LEU A 184 9.52 -4.95 -3.47
C LEU A 184 8.52 -5.57 -4.45
N LYS A 185 7.82 -4.79 -5.27
CA LYS A 185 7.00 -5.30 -6.40
C LYS A 185 7.83 -6.08 -7.42
N TYR A 186 9.14 -5.87 -7.45
CA TYR A 186 10.09 -6.54 -8.33
C TYR A 186 10.89 -7.65 -7.62
N ALA A 187 10.51 -7.99 -6.39
CA ALA A 187 11.12 -9.02 -5.56
C ALA A 187 10.30 -10.30 -5.53
N GLU A 188 10.98 -11.43 -5.47
CA GLU A 188 10.41 -12.70 -5.05
C GLU A 188 10.75 -12.90 -3.57
N THR A 189 9.72 -13.05 -2.75
CA THR A 189 9.87 -13.20 -1.30
C THR A 189 9.21 -14.47 -0.80
N LYS A 190 9.68 -14.97 0.34
CA LYS A 190 9.13 -16.16 0.97
C LYS A 190 8.92 -15.94 2.45
N LEU A 191 7.69 -16.12 2.89
CA LEU A 191 7.36 -16.12 4.31
C LEU A 191 7.92 -17.37 4.98
N ARG A 192 8.68 -17.16 6.04
CA ARG A 192 9.31 -18.19 6.85
C ARG A 192 9.02 -17.99 8.34
N GLY A 193 9.40 -18.99 9.12
CA GLY A 193 9.41 -19.01 10.57
C GLY A 193 10.38 -20.10 11.03
N PHE A 194 10.31 -20.47 12.30
CA PHE A 194 11.27 -21.40 12.90
C PHE A 194 10.65 -22.77 13.13
N THR A 195 11.48 -23.80 13.04
CA THR A 195 11.12 -25.17 13.44
C THR A 195 11.05 -25.30 14.96
N GLU A 196 10.39 -26.35 15.44
CA GLU A 196 10.38 -26.66 16.88
C GLU A 196 11.80 -26.85 17.42
N GLU A 197 12.68 -27.51 16.65
CA GLU A 197 14.07 -27.75 17.05
C GLU A 197 14.85 -26.44 17.23
N GLU A 198 14.67 -25.48 16.32
CA GLU A 198 15.32 -24.17 16.42
C GLU A 198 14.84 -23.37 17.63
N ILE A 199 13.53 -23.34 17.88
CA ILE A 199 12.98 -22.64 19.05
C ILE A 199 13.42 -23.33 20.34
N ASN A 200 13.31 -24.67 20.41
CA ASN A 200 13.73 -25.42 21.58
C ASN A 200 15.24 -25.28 21.86
N LYS A 201 16.07 -25.12 20.83
CA LYS A 201 17.51 -24.93 21.02
C LYS A 201 17.84 -23.53 21.49
N ASN A 202 17.23 -22.51 20.89
CA ASN A 202 17.68 -21.13 21.02
C ASN A 202 16.89 -20.31 22.04
N CYS A 203 15.59 -20.57 22.21
CA CYS A 203 14.67 -19.71 22.96
C CYS A 203 14.44 -20.13 24.42
N GLN A 204 15.23 -21.04 25.01
CA GLN A 204 14.96 -21.56 26.36
C GLN A 204 14.97 -20.48 27.45
N ASP A 205 15.93 -19.56 27.39
CA ASP A 205 16.00 -18.44 28.33
C ASP A 205 14.80 -17.50 28.17
N TYR A 206 14.39 -17.25 26.92
CA TYR A 206 13.20 -16.48 26.62
C TYR A 206 11.94 -17.15 27.16
N ILE A 207 11.72 -18.44 26.88
CA ILE A 207 10.58 -19.22 27.40
C ILE A 207 10.55 -19.16 28.93
N THR A 208 11.70 -19.32 29.57
CA THR A 208 11.83 -19.23 31.04
C THR A 208 11.45 -17.84 31.54
N SER A 209 11.83 -16.78 30.82
CA SER A 209 11.50 -15.39 31.18
C SER A 209 10.01 -15.06 31.06
N LEU A 210 9.27 -15.77 30.21
CA LEU A 210 7.82 -15.63 30.08
C LEU A 210 7.05 -16.19 31.30
N GLY A 211 7.70 -17.02 32.12
CA GLY A 211 7.12 -17.64 33.31
C GLY A 211 6.64 -19.08 33.09
N ALA A 212 5.86 -19.59 34.04
CA ALA A 212 5.41 -20.98 34.03
C ALA A 212 4.41 -21.27 32.88
N ASP A 213 4.43 -22.52 32.42
CA ASP A 213 3.49 -23.16 31.47
C ASP A 213 3.67 -22.89 29.97
N PHE A 214 4.65 -22.10 29.54
CA PHE A 214 4.96 -21.95 28.11
C PHE A 214 5.72 -23.15 27.54
N LYS A 215 5.30 -23.60 26.34
CA LYS A 215 5.88 -24.72 25.60
C LYS A 215 6.00 -24.36 24.13
N VAL A 216 6.96 -24.98 23.46
CA VAL A 216 7.05 -24.92 22.00
C VAL A 216 6.02 -25.88 21.42
N LEU A 217 5.21 -25.40 20.49
CA LEU A 217 4.19 -26.17 19.80
C LEU A 217 4.39 -26.08 18.28
N PRO A 218 4.17 -27.18 17.52
CA PRO A 218 4.03 -27.11 16.08
C PRO A 218 2.77 -26.32 15.73
N ARG A 219 2.78 -25.70 14.55
CA ARG A 219 1.57 -25.15 13.95
C ARG A 219 1.01 -26.17 12.96
N GLU A 220 -0.30 -26.37 12.97
CA GLU A 220 -0.97 -27.36 12.12
C GLU A 220 -0.68 -27.09 10.62
N ASN A 221 -0.66 -28.14 9.79
CA ASN A 221 -0.46 -28.06 8.34
C ASN A 221 0.93 -27.62 7.83
N ASN A 222 2.02 -28.11 8.44
CA ASN A 222 3.42 -27.79 8.08
C ASN A 222 3.81 -26.32 8.28
N GLU A 223 3.15 -25.65 9.21
CA GLU A 223 3.49 -24.28 9.56
C GLU A 223 4.55 -24.21 10.68
N TYR A 224 5.19 -23.04 10.78
CA TYR A 224 6.29 -22.79 11.71
C TYR A 224 5.86 -22.85 13.18
N ALA A 225 6.76 -23.30 14.04
CA ALA A 225 6.51 -23.47 15.46
C ALA A 225 6.32 -22.13 16.17
N TYR A 226 5.66 -22.17 17.33
CA TYR A 226 5.39 -21.03 18.18
C TYR A 226 5.50 -21.42 19.66
N ILE A 227 5.53 -20.43 20.55
CA ILE A 227 5.55 -20.65 22.00
C ILE A 227 4.17 -20.35 22.55
N SER A 228 3.62 -21.22 23.40
CA SER A 228 2.28 -21.03 23.96
C SER A 228 2.10 -21.69 25.33
N ASN A 229 1.23 -21.11 26.15
CA ASN A 229 0.75 -21.70 27.41
C ASN A 229 -0.62 -22.41 27.28
N GLY A 230 -0.99 -22.80 26.05
CA GLY A 230 -2.18 -23.56 25.66
C GLY A 230 -3.20 -22.73 24.87
N ASP A 231 -4.46 -23.18 24.79
CA ASP A 231 -5.48 -22.56 23.93
C ASP A 231 -6.73 -22.02 24.66
N LYS A 232 -6.68 -21.86 25.97
CA LYS A 232 -7.81 -21.31 26.74
C LYS A 232 -7.86 -19.78 26.59
N LEU A 233 -9.02 -19.19 26.91
CA LEU A 233 -9.16 -17.74 27.00
C LEU A 233 -8.10 -17.17 27.96
N GLY A 234 -7.41 -16.11 27.55
CA GLY A 234 -6.31 -15.50 28.31
C GLY A 234 -4.93 -16.04 27.97
N ASN A 235 -4.85 -17.20 27.31
CA ASN A 235 -3.57 -17.79 26.93
C ASN A 235 -2.86 -16.94 25.87
N ILE A 236 -1.54 -17.08 25.86
CA ILE A 236 -0.62 -16.29 25.06
C ILE A 236 0.05 -17.19 24.03
N HIS A 237 0.09 -16.72 22.79
CA HIS A 237 0.85 -17.31 21.69
C HIS A 237 1.93 -16.33 21.26
N VAL A 238 3.19 -16.74 21.30
CA VAL A 238 4.31 -16.00 20.72
C VAL A 238 4.71 -16.64 19.41
N ALA A 239 4.41 -15.96 18.31
CA ALA A 239 4.69 -16.43 16.97
C ALA A 239 5.87 -15.65 16.37
N PHE A 240 6.67 -16.34 15.57
CA PHE A 240 7.88 -15.81 14.95
C PHE A 240 7.79 -15.94 13.44
N TYR A 241 7.87 -14.81 12.75
CA TYR A 241 7.79 -14.75 11.30
C TYR A 241 8.95 -13.93 10.76
N TYR A 242 9.42 -14.30 9.57
CA TYR A 242 10.37 -13.49 8.83
C TYR A 242 10.19 -13.72 7.34
N THR A 243 10.39 -12.67 6.55
CA THR A 243 10.29 -12.75 5.09
C THR A 243 11.68 -12.75 4.48
N THR A 244 12.05 -13.82 3.78
CA THR A 244 13.33 -13.91 3.07
C THR A 244 13.23 -13.36 1.65
N LEU A 245 14.27 -12.68 1.18
CA LEU A 245 14.40 -12.28 -0.22
C LEU A 245 14.99 -13.45 -1.02
N GLU A 246 14.22 -14.06 -1.93
CA GLU A 246 14.73 -15.13 -2.79
C GLU A 246 15.47 -14.53 -3.99
N SER A 247 14.87 -13.52 -4.64
CA SER A 247 15.48 -12.78 -5.73
C SER A 247 14.88 -11.38 -5.85
N ILE A 248 15.60 -10.46 -6.49
CA ILE A 248 15.07 -9.16 -6.88
C ILE A 248 15.60 -8.81 -8.27
N LYS A 249 14.70 -8.35 -9.15
CA LYS A 249 15.10 -7.91 -10.48
C LYS A 249 15.91 -6.61 -10.39
N PRO A 250 16.78 -6.31 -11.38
CA PRO A 250 17.37 -4.99 -11.50
C PRO A 250 16.27 -3.94 -11.64
N VAL A 251 16.43 -2.81 -10.96
CA VAL A 251 15.52 -1.67 -11.02
C VAL A 251 16.29 -0.37 -11.14
N THR A 252 15.58 0.68 -11.54
CA THR A 252 16.05 2.06 -11.53
C THR A 252 15.20 2.83 -10.54
N VAL A 253 15.84 3.57 -9.64
CA VAL A 253 15.20 4.35 -8.59
C VAL A 253 15.58 5.82 -8.74
N ILE A 254 14.58 6.67 -8.57
CA ILE A 254 14.70 8.12 -8.60
C ILE A 254 14.12 8.68 -7.31
N GLY A 255 14.89 9.46 -6.56
CA GLY A 255 14.41 10.05 -5.32
C GLY A 255 15.37 11.07 -4.74
N LYS A 256 14.96 11.75 -3.69
CA LYS A 256 15.76 12.78 -3.03
C LYS A 256 16.80 12.14 -2.12
N GLN A 257 18.05 12.61 -2.17
CA GLN A 257 19.04 12.23 -1.17
C GLN A 257 18.76 12.93 0.17
N GLU A 258 18.69 12.14 1.23
CA GLU A 258 18.76 12.62 2.63
C GLU A 258 19.77 11.79 3.42
N GLY A 259 20.98 12.34 3.58
CA GLY A 259 22.14 11.59 4.05
C GLY A 259 22.43 10.41 3.13
N ASN A 260 22.49 9.20 3.69
CA ASN A 260 22.62 7.97 2.90
C ASN A 260 21.29 7.35 2.51
N SER A 261 20.17 8.06 2.64
CA SER A 261 18.85 7.56 2.27
C SER A 261 18.36 8.17 0.97
N ILE A 262 17.62 7.38 0.18
CA ILE A 262 16.79 7.88 -0.90
C ILE A 262 15.35 7.93 -0.41
N ILE A 263 14.72 9.10 -0.56
CA ILE A 263 13.33 9.33 -0.17
C ILE A 263 12.49 9.59 -1.41
N PHE A 264 11.34 8.92 -1.48
CA PHE A 264 10.32 9.16 -2.49
C PHE A 264 9.44 10.32 -2.02
N ASP A 265 9.86 11.53 -2.38
CA ASP A 265 9.15 12.76 -2.11
C ASP A 265 8.62 13.34 -3.43
N ASN A 266 7.42 13.93 -3.37
CA ASN A 266 6.79 14.63 -4.47
C ASN A 266 7.37 16.05 -4.68
N SER A 267 8.38 16.46 -3.88
CA SER A 267 9.02 17.78 -3.97
C SER A 267 9.65 18.11 -5.34
N PHE A 268 9.84 17.10 -6.20
CA PHE A 268 10.39 17.23 -7.55
C PHE A 268 9.34 17.02 -8.65
N ASP A 269 8.06 17.21 -8.33
CA ASP A 269 6.93 17.01 -9.24
C ASP A 269 6.90 15.59 -9.87
N LEU A 270 7.51 14.60 -9.21
CA LEU A 270 7.42 13.20 -9.59
C LEU A 270 6.14 12.59 -8.99
N ALA A 271 5.41 11.84 -9.82
CA ALA A 271 4.33 11.00 -9.36
C ALA A 271 4.88 9.69 -8.76
N LYS A 272 4.12 9.05 -7.88
CA LYS A 272 4.54 7.81 -7.19
C LYS A 272 5.13 6.74 -8.12
N GLN A 273 4.51 6.52 -9.28
CA GLN A 273 4.95 5.53 -10.28
C GLN A 273 6.21 5.93 -11.07
N GLU A 274 6.72 7.15 -10.91
CA GLU A 274 7.89 7.67 -11.62
C GLU A 274 9.17 7.60 -10.77
N HIS A 275 9.07 7.11 -9.54
CA HIS A 275 10.21 6.88 -8.65
C HIS A 275 10.90 5.54 -8.89
N VAL A 276 10.21 4.54 -9.43
CA VAL A 276 10.76 3.19 -9.59
C VAL A 276 10.39 2.61 -10.95
N TYR A 277 11.38 2.07 -11.66
CA TYR A 277 11.20 1.38 -12.94
C TYR A 277 11.87 0.02 -12.94
N GLU A 278 11.25 -0.94 -13.63
CA GLU A 278 11.89 -2.23 -13.93
C GLU A 278 13.08 -2.03 -14.88
N GLY A 279 14.20 -2.68 -14.55
CA GLY A 279 15.42 -2.71 -15.34
C GLY A 279 16.40 -1.59 -15.04
N ILE A 280 17.59 -1.71 -15.64
CA ILE A 280 18.66 -0.70 -15.58
C ILE A 280 18.42 0.29 -16.73
N LEU A 281 18.13 1.54 -16.40
CA LEU A 281 17.99 2.62 -17.35
C LEU A 281 19.21 3.55 -17.28
N SER A 282 19.53 4.18 -18.40
CA SER A 282 20.38 5.37 -18.40
C SER A 282 19.56 6.60 -17.99
N LYS A 283 20.22 7.65 -17.51
CA LYS A 283 19.58 8.94 -17.26
C LYS A 283 18.80 9.42 -18.48
N ASP A 284 19.39 9.35 -19.68
CA ASP A 284 18.77 9.80 -20.93
C ASP A 284 17.52 8.98 -21.29
N ASP A 285 17.55 7.66 -21.11
CA ASP A 285 16.40 6.81 -21.38
C ASP A 285 15.25 7.09 -20.42
N TYR A 286 15.56 7.38 -19.15
CA TYR A 286 14.57 7.81 -18.16
C TYR A 286 13.91 9.12 -18.57
N ILE A 287 14.70 10.16 -18.87
CA ILE A 287 14.16 11.47 -19.30
C ILE A 287 13.32 11.32 -20.58
N LYS A 288 13.74 10.47 -21.52
CA LYS A 288 12.97 10.18 -22.73
C LYS A 288 11.65 9.46 -22.44
N LYS A 289 11.62 8.54 -21.46
CA LYS A 289 10.38 7.89 -21.02
C LYS A 289 9.46 8.89 -20.34
N LEU A 290 9.98 9.72 -19.44
CA LEU A 290 9.23 10.77 -18.75
C LEU A 290 8.61 11.74 -19.76
N SER A 291 9.42 12.29 -20.67
CA SER A 291 8.97 13.21 -21.73
C SER A 291 7.86 12.63 -22.59
N LYS A 292 7.96 11.34 -22.96
CA LYS A 292 6.91 10.64 -23.73
C LYS A 292 5.63 10.46 -22.91
N GLY A 293 5.75 10.11 -21.64
CA GLY A 293 4.61 10.02 -20.71
C GLY A 293 3.88 11.36 -20.61
N ASP A 294 4.63 12.44 -20.39
CA ASP A 294 4.12 13.80 -20.27
C ASP A 294 3.46 14.27 -21.57
N ALA A 295 4.07 14.02 -22.72
CA ALA A 295 3.49 14.32 -24.02
C ALA A 295 2.15 13.58 -24.23
N SER A 296 2.06 12.31 -23.82
CA SER A 296 0.82 11.52 -23.88
C SER A 296 -0.26 12.09 -22.95
N ALA A 297 0.10 12.42 -21.71
CA ALA A 297 -0.81 13.04 -20.75
C ALA A 297 -1.34 14.39 -21.26
N ARG A 298 -0.45 15.25 -21.80
CA ARG A 298 -0.83 16.53 -22.43
C ARG A 298 -1.77 16.35 -23.62
N LYS A 299 -1.58 15.30 -24.43
CA LYS A 299 -2.50 14.97 -25.53
C LYS A 299 -3.88 14.59 -24.98
N GLY A 300 -3.94 13.77 -23.94
CA GLY A 300 -5.18 13.43 -23.23
C GLY A 300 -5.89 14.67 -22.66
N GLY A 301 -5.14 15.53 -21.96
CA GLY A 301 -5.66 16.80 -21.43
C GLY A 301 -6.17 17.74 -22.54
N THR A 302 -5.49 17.79 -23.69
CA THR A 302 -5.95 18.56 -24.85
C THR A 302 -7.28 18.02 -25.40
N ILE A 303 -7.45 16.70 -25.48
CA ILE A 303 -8.72 16.09 -25.91
C ILE A 303 -9.84 16.43 -24.94
N ALA A 304 -9.62 16.29 -23.63
CA ALA A 304 -10.60 16.64 -22.60
C ALA A 304 -11.02 18.11 -22.69
N LEU A 305 -10.05 19.01 -22.86
CA LEU A 305 -10.29 20.44 -23.04
C LEU A 305 -11.14 20.72 -24.29
N VAL A 306 -10.80 20.13 -25.44
CA VAL A 306 -11.55 20.33 -26.70
C VAL A 306 -12.99 19.82 -26.57
N ILE A 307 -13.20 18.64 -25.99
CA ILE A 307 -14.54 18.09 -25.74
C ILE A 307 -15.34 19.01 -24.80
N GLY A 308 -14.71 19.48 -23.73
CA GLY A 308 -15.33 20.41 -22.79
C GLY A 308 -15.76 21.73 -23.46
N VAL A 309 -14.89 22.35 -24.25
CA VAL A 309 -15.20 23.58 -24.98
C VAL A 309 -16.33 23.36 -25.99
N ILE A 310 -16.28 22.30 -26.80
CA ILE A 310 -17.33 21.98 -27.78
C ILE A 310 -18.67 21.74 -27.08
N GLY A 311 -18.68 21.01 -25.97
CA GLY A 311 -19.91 20.73 -25.23
C GLY A 311 -20.52 21.99 -24.60
N ILE A 312 -19.71 22.90 -24.06
CA ILE A 312 -20.19 24.21 -23.59
C ILE A 312 -20.78 25.00 -24.77
N LEU A 313 -20.05 25.15 -25.88
CA LEU A 313 -20.51 25.88 -27.06
C LEU A 313 -21.82 25.32 -27.63
N SER A 314 -21.95 23.98 -27.68
CA SER A 314 -23.17 23.29 -28.16
C SER A 314 -24.41 23.57 -27.32
N THR A 315 -24.23 24.00 -26.06
CA THR A 315 -25.33 24.40 -25.18
C THR A 315 -25.61 25.91 -25.18
N LEU A 316 -24.81 26.74 -25.87
CA LEU A 316 -24.99 28.20 -25.95
C LEU A 316 -25.97 28.63 -27.08
N GLY A 317 -26.28 27.74 -28.02
CA GLY A 317 -27.22 28.02 -29.12
C GLY A 317 -28.68 27.93 -28.69
N GLY A 318 -29.32 29.08 -28.44
CA GLY A 318 -30.75 29.16 -28.11
C GLY A 318 -31.33 30.54 -27.80
N LYS A 319 -30.82 31.62 -28.40
CA LYS A 319 -31.60 32.84 -28.63
C LYS A 319 -31.52 33.14 -30.13
N GLY A 320 -32.68 33.34 -30.75
CA GLY A 320 -32.91 33.17 -32.17
C GLY A 320 -31.92 33.88 -33.09
N PHE A 321 -31.29 33.11 -33.99
CA PHE A 321 -31.11 33.57 -35.36
C PHE A 321 -32.50 33.58 -36.00
N LYS A 322 -33.26 34.66 -35.80
CA LYS A 322 -34.30 35.01 -36.77
C LYS A 322 -33.55 35.49 -38.00
N GLY A 323 -33.52 34.65 -39.04
CA GLY A 323 -33.20 35.14 -40.37
C GLY A 323 -34.14 36.31 -40.69
N LYS A 324 -33.56 37.44 -41.07
CA LYS A 324 -34.25 38.38 -41.94
C LYS A 324 -34.18 37.84 -43.36
#